data_AF-A0A6A5ECL1-F1
#
_entry.id   AF-A0A6A5ECL1-F1
#
_cell.length_a   1.000
_cell.length_b   1.000
_cell.length_c   1.000
_cell.angle_alpha   90.00
_cell.angle_beta   90.00
_cell.angle_gamma   90.00
#
_symmetry.space_group_name_H-M   'P 1'
#
loop_
_entity.id
_entity.type
_entity.pdbx_description
1 polymer ?
#
loop_
_entity_poly.entity_id
_entity_poly.type
_entity_poly.pdbx_seq_one_letter_code
_entity_poly.pdbx_strand_id
1 'polypeptide(L)'
;MSFLRAFQSHKEENWALPVMFSVTLDLRIFANNAEQQLQKKGKGQPGEMLEKAAEQLMSCFRVCASDNRAGIEDSKKWGMMFLSNQLFKIYFKINKLHLCKPLIRAIDSSNLKNDYSPAQKVTYKYYVGRKAMFDSDFKPAEEFLSYAFHHCHGSSQKNKRMILIYLLPVKMLLVS
;
A
#
# COMPACT_ATOMS: atom_id res chain seq x y z
N MET A 1 16.09 11.85 6.03
CA MET A 1 16.46 10.55 6.62
C MET A 1 17.80 10.09 6.08
N SER A 2 18.79 9.86 6.93
CA SER A 2 20.11 9.31 6.55
C SER A 2 19.99 7.92 5.88
N PHE A 3 19.00 7.13 6.31
CA PHE A 3 18.68 5.83 5.70
C PHE A 3 18.36 5.92 4.21
N LEU A 4 17.51 6.88 3.79
CA LEU A 4 17.10 6.99 2.38
C LEU A 4 18.30 7.23 1.46
N ARG A 5 19.26 8.05 1.89
CA ARG A 5 20.49 8.32 1.13
C ARG A 5 21.34 7.06 1.01
N ALA A 6 21.53 6.32 2.11
CA ALA A 6 22.24 5.04 2.09
C ALA A 6 21.52 4.00 1.21
N PHE A 7 20.20 3.88 1.36
CA PHE A 7 19.37 2.98 0.57
C PHE A 7 19.45 3.30 -0.93
N GLN A 8 19.57 4.57 -1.31
CA GLN A 8 19.77 4.97 -2.69
C GLN A 8 21.19 4.72 -3.20
N SER A 9 22.22 4.83 -2.34
CA SER A 9 23.62 4.70 -2.76
C SER A 9 24.05 3.29 -3.13
N HIS A 10 23.45 2.26 -2.50
CA HIS A 10 23.72 0.85 -2.84
C HIS A 10 23.05 0.48 -4.17
N LYS A 11 23.69 0.75 -5.29
CA LYS A 11 23.17 0.37 -6.61
C LYS A 11 23.30 -1.14 -6.78
N GLU A 12 22.35 -1.77 -7.48
CA GLU A 12 22.41 -3.18 -7.89
C GLU A 12 22.28 -4.22 -6.77
N GLU A 13 21.92 -3.81 -5.55
CA GLU A 13 21.64 -4.72 -4.43
C GLU A 13 20.32 -4.39 -3.74
N ASN A 14 19.65 -5.42 -3.20
CA ASN A 14 18.39 -5.27 -2.47
C ASN A 14 18.43 -5.76 -1.01
N TRP A 15 19.60 -6.10 -0.46
CA TRP A 15 19.73 -6.63 0.92
C TRP A 15 19.13 -5.71 1.98
N ALA A 16 19.04 -4.39 1.70
CA ALA A 16 18.48 -3.39 2.60
C ALA A 16 16.93 -3.32 2.58
N LEU A 17 16.25 -4.09 1.71
CA LEU A 17 14.79 -4.11 1.64
C LEU A 17 14.11 -4.52 2.96
N PRO A 18 14.55 -5.56 3.70
CA PRO A 18 13.96 -5.91 4.99
C PRO A 18 14.07 -4.77 6.00
N VAL A 19 15.19 -4.04 6.02
CA VAL A 19 15.36 -2.86 6.88
C VAL A 19 14.40 -1.74 6.47
N MET A 20 14.27 -1.49 5.16
CA MET A 20 13.31 -0.52 4.63
C MET A 20 11.88 -0.89 5.01
N PHE A 21 11.51 -2.17 4.99
CA PHE A 21 10.18 -2.64 5.40
C PHE A 21 9.90 -2.33 6.87
N SER A 22 10.83 -2.66 7.77
CA SER A 22 10.68 -2.38 9.20
C SER A 22 10.58 -0.88 9.46
N VAL A 23 11.52 -0.08 8.96
CA VAL A 23 11.55 1.37 9.19
C VAL A 23 10.28 2.05 8.69
N THR A 24 9.79 1.68 7.50
CA THR A 24 8.60 2.31 6.93
C THR A 24 7.30 1.85 7.58
N LEU A 25 7.24 0.59 8.04
CA LEU A 25 6.14 0.09 8.87
C LEU A 25 6.06 0.84 10.20
N ASP A 26 7.19 0.94 10.89
CA ASP A 26 7.30 1.59 12.19
C ASP A 26 6.99 3.08 12.08
N LEU A 27 7.49 3.75 11.05
CA LEU A 27 7.15 5.16 10.78
C LEU A 27 5.65 5.37 10.61
N ARG A 28 4.96 4.49 9.86
CA ARG A 28 3.49 4.57 9.70
C ARG A 28 2.78 4.36 11.03
N ILE A 29 3.20 3.38 11.83
CA ILE A 29 2.59 3.09 13.14
C ILE A 29 2.82 4.25 14.11
N PHE A 30 4.05 4.77 14.16
CA PHE A 30 4.43 5.91 14.97
C PHE A 30 3.61 7.15 14.60
N ALA A 31 3.54 7.52 13.32
CA ALA A 31 2.74 8.63 12.84
C ALA A 31 1.26 8.47 13.21
N ASN A 32 0.72 7.26 13.10
CA ASN A 32 -0.65 6.95 13.47
C ASN A 32 -0.93 7.11 14.97
N ASN A 33 0.06 6.78 15.82
CA ASN A 33 -0.05 6.95 17.27
C ASN A 33 0.12 8.42 17.67
N ALA A 34 1.08 9.13 17.07
CA ALA A 34 1.30 10.55 17.27
C ALA A 34 0.04 11.35 16.89
N GLU A 35 -0.56 11.06 15.74
CA GLU A 35 -1.83 11.65 15.29
C GLU A 35 -2.93 11.46 16.36
N GLN A 36 -3.13 10.23 16.84
CA GLN A 36 -4.15 9.96 17.88
C GLN A 36 -3.89 10.72 19.18
N GLN A 37 -2.63 10.87 19.59
CA GLN A 37 -2.30 11.64 20.80
C GLN A 37 -2.53 13.14 20.62
N LEU A 38 -2.20 13.69 19.45
CA LEU A 38 -2.44 15.09 19.12
C LEU A 38 -3.95 15.39 19.08
N GLN A 39 -4.72 14.56 18.39
CA GLN A 39 -6.18 14.69 18.32
C GLN A 39 -6.85 14.60 19.70
N LYS A 40 -6.41 13.68 20.57
CA LYS A 40 -6.92 13.60 21.96
C LYS A 40 -6.67 14.87 22.77
N LYS A 41 -5.61 15.60 22.46
CA LYS A 41 -5.26 16.87 23.12
C LYS A 41 -5.88 18.10 22.43
N GLY A 42 -6.68 17.90 21.37
CA GLY A 42 -7.22 19.00 20.56
C GLY A 42 -6.14 19.84 19.89
N LYS A 43 -4.97 19.25 19.60
CA LYS A 43 -3.82 19.93 18.98
C LYS A 43 -3.50 19.29 17.62
N GLY A 44 -2.87 20.07 16.74
CA GLY A 44 -2.39 19.60 15.44
C GLY A 44 -3.50 19.46 14.40
N GLN A 45 -3.13 19.53 13.13
CA GLN A 45 -4.07 19.37 12.04
C GLN A 45 -4.35 17.88 11.78
N PRO A 46 -5.63 17.46 11.64
CA PRO A 46 -5.97 16.07 11.34
C PRO A 46 -5.27 15.54 10.09
N GLY A 47 -4.50 14.48 10.27
CA GLY A 47 -3.80 13.77 9.20
C GLY A 47 -2.40 14.31 8.89
N GLU A 48 -1.98 15.41 9.48
CA GLU A 48 -0.67 16.05 9.22
C GLU A 48 0.50 15.10 9.48
N MET A 49 0.46 14.31 10.56
CA MET A 49 1.55 13.37 10.88
C MET A 49 1.59 12.22 9.88
N LEU A 50 0.42 11.79 9.42
CA LEU A 50 0.29 10.74 8.41
C LEU A 50 0.77 11.22 7.04
N GLU A 51 0.50 12.47 6.66
CA GLU A 51 1.00 13.07 5.43
C GLU A 51 2.53 13.14 5.43
N LYS A 52 3.14 13.63 6.52
CA LYS A 52 4.61 13.65 6.68
C LYS A 52 5.23 12.25 6.57
N ALA A 53 4.59 11.23 7.15
CA ALA A 53 5.05 9.85 6.99
C ALA A 53 4.91 9.36 5.54
N ALA A 54 3.79 9.66 4.88
CA ALA A 54 3.56 9.29 3.49
C ALA A 54 4.61 9.89 2.55
N GLU A 55 5.06 11.14 2.78
CA GLU A 55 6.13 11.76 1.99
C GLU A 55 7.45 10.98 2.06
N GLN A 56 7.81 10.47 3.24
CA GLN A 56 9.00 9.65 3.42
C GLN A 56 8.85 8.28 2.75
N LEU A 57 7.70 7.62 2.90
CA LEU A 57 7.39 6.36 2.23
C LEU A 57 7.39 6.50 0.70
N MET A 58 6.85 7.60 0.17
CA MET A 58 6.89 7.93 -1.25
C MET A 58 8.31 8.13 -1.76
N SER A 59 9.21 8.65 -0.93
CA SER A 59 10.61 8.79 -1.29
C SER A 59 11.30 7.42 -1.41
N CYS A 60 11.05 6.49 -0.50
CA CYS A 60 11.50 5.10 -0.64
C CYS A 60 10.89 4.43 -1.88
N PHE A 61 9.61 4.69 -2.16
CA PHE A 61 8.92 4.13 -3.32
C PHE A 61 9.56 4.58 -4.63
N ARG A 62 9.90 5.88 -4.76
CA ARG A 62 10.59 6.42 -5.93
C ARG A 62 11.96 5.80 -6.15
N VAL A 63 12.70 5.50 -5.07
CA VAL A 63 13.98 4.78 -5.17
C VAL A 63 13.77 3.37 -5.71
N CYS A 64 12.77 2.64 -5.20
CA CYS A 64 12.45 1.30 -5.69
C CYS A 64 11.97 1.30 -7.15
N ALA A 65 11.09 2.24 -7.51
CA ALA A 65 10.48 2.32 -8.84
C ALA A 65 11.48 2.72 -9.94
N SER A 66 12.51 3.49 -9.59
CA SER A 66 13.55 3.93 -10.55
C SER A 66 14.73 2.96 -10.66
N ASP A 67 14.69 1.82 -9.97
CA ASP A 67 15.76 0.82 -10.00
C ASP A 67 15.70 -0.04 -11.27
N ASN A 68 16.27 0.50 -12.34
CA ASN A 68 16.30 -0.10 -13.68
C ASN A 68 17.64 -0.76 -14.02
N ARG A 69 18.62 -0.74 -13.10
CA ARG A 69 19.99 -1.21 -13.36
C ARG A 69 20.24 -2.62 -12.84
N ALA A 70 19.57 -2.99 -11.75
CA ALA A 70 19.68 -4.30 -11.15
C ALA A 70 19.00 -5.38 -12.02
N GLY A 71 19.54 -6.60 -11.97
CA GLY A 71 18.80 -7.79 -12.38
C GLY A 71 17.52 -7.93 -11.55
N ILE A 72 16.54 -8.69 -12.06
CA ILE A 72 15.21 -8.79 -11.42
C ILE A 72 15.30 -9.32 -9.98
N GLU A 73 16.23 -10.23 -9.71
CA GLU A 73 16.43 -10.85 -8.38
C GLU A 73 16.98 -9.86 -7.36
N ASP A 74 17.93 -9.02 -7.78
CA ASP A 74 18.60 -8.03 -6.92
C ASP A 74 17.92 -6.66 -6.93
N SER A 75 16.79 -6.54 -7.63
CA SER A 75 16.11 -5.25 -7.78
C SER A 75 15.39 -4.81 -6.51
N LYS A 76 15.45 -3.52 -6.21
CA LYS A 76 14.64 -2.88 -5.17
C LYS A 76 13.16 -2.78 -5.56
N LYS A 77 12.79 -3.08 -6.81
CA LYS A 77 11.38 -3.12 -7.25
C LYS A 77 10.54 -4.13 -6.45
N TRP A 78 11.16 -5.13 -5.82
CA TRP A 78 10.53 -6.02 -4.85
C TRP A 78 9.92 -5.28 -3.65
N GLY A 79 10.41 -4.07 -3.33
CA GLY A 79 9.86 -3.24 -2.26
C GLY A 79 8.60 -2.44 -2.63
N MET A 80 8.26 -2.32 -3.91
CA MET A 80 7.20 -1.42 -4.37
C MET A 80 5.82 -1.80 -3.82
N MET A 81 5.46 -3.08 -3.82
CA MET A 81 4.13 -3.50 -3.36
C MET A 81 3.98 -3.34 -1.84
N PHE A 82 5.03 -3.64 -1.08
CA PHE A 82 5.03 -3.39 0.36
C PHE A 82 4.77 -1.91 0.66
N LEU A 83 5.55 -1.02 0.04
CA LEU A 83 5.42 0.43 0.21
C LEU A 83 4.04 0.94 -0.23
N SER A 84 3.54 0.46 -1.37
CA SER A 84 2.20 0.79 -1.86
C SER A 84 1.12 0.40 -0.84
N ASN A 85 1.23 -0.79 -0.24
CA ASN A 85 0.32 -1.24 0.80
C ASN A 85 0.40 -0.37 2.07
N GLN A 86 1.59 0.11 2.46
CA GLN A 86 1.71 1.05 3.58
C GLN A 86 1.06 2.41 3.25
N LEU A 87 1.32 2.93 2.05
CA LEU A 87 0.79 4.20 1.56
C LEU A 87 -0.73 4.16 1.41
N PHE A 88 -1.31 3.07 0.89
CA PHE A 88 -2.77 2.92 0.83
C PHE A 88 -3.42 3.01 2.21
N LYS A 89 -2.82 2.40 3.25
CA LYS A 89 -3.34 2.52 4.61
C LYS A 89 -3.37 3.95 5.11
N ILE A 90 -2.38 4.76 4.73
CA ILE A 90 -2.36 6.20 5.03
C ILE A 90 -3.41 6.92 4.21
N TYR A 91 -3.37 6.83 2.88
CA TYR A 91 -4.22 7.59 1.98
C TYR A 91 -5.71 7.33 2.14
N PHE A 92 -6.11 6.10 2.43
CA PHE A 92 -7.49 5.81 2.79
C PHE A 92 -7.88 6.39 4.14
N LYS A 93 -6.96 6.48 5.10
CA LYS A 93 -7.23 7.05 6.41
C LYS A 93 -7.39 8.58 6.38
N ILE A 94 -6.61 9.26 5.53
CA ILE A 94 -6.69 10.72 5.36
C ILE A 94 -7.57 11.17 4.18
N ASN A 95 -8.31 10.24 3.57
CA ASN A 95 -9.18 10.48 2.43
C ASN A 95 -8.50 11.15 1.20
N LYS A 96 -7.25 10.79 0.91
CA LYS A 96 -6.47 11.27 -0.25
C LYS A 96 -6.37 10.19 -1.34
N LEU A 97 -7.50 9.63 -1.75
CA LEU A 97 -7.55 8.44 -2.63
C LEU A 97 -6.95 8.65 -4.03
N HIS A 98 -6.93 9.88 -4.53
CA HIS A 98 -6.32 10.22 -5.82
C HIS A 98 -4.82 9.89 -5.86
N LEU A 99 -4.13 9.92 -4.71
CA LEU A 99 -2.71 9.58 -4.57
C LEU A 99 -2.41 8.08 -4.73
N CYS A 100 -3.43 7.23 -4.73
CA CYS A 100 -3.25 5.80 -5.00
C CYS A 100 -2.98 5.53 -6.50
N LYS A 101 -3.46 6.39 -7.41
CA LYS A 101 -3.41 6.15 -8.87
C LYS A 101 -1.98 5.98 -9.41
N PRO A 102 -0.98 6.81 -9.02
CA PRO A 102 0.41 6.62 -9.47
C PRO A 102 1.02 5.31 -8.97
N LEU A 103 0.70 4.89 -7.73
CA LEU A 103 1.20 3.65 -7.15
C LEU A 103 0.66 2.43 -7.90
N ILE A 104 -0.63 2.44 -8.21
CA ILE A 104 -1.30 1.37 -8.97
C ILE A 104 -0.64 1.23 -10.33
N ARG A 105 -0.51 2.33 -11.08
CA ARG A 105 0.13 2.33 -12.41
C ARG A 105 1.54 1.77 -12.40
N ALA A 106 2.35 2.17 -11.42
CA ALA A 106 3.73 1.70 -11.31
C ALA A 106 3.81 0.19 -11.04
N ILE A 107 2.91 -0.36 -10.20
CA ILE A 107 2.81 -1.81 -9.98
C ILE A 107 2.33 -2.53 -11.24
N ASP A 108 1.30 -2.03 -11.91
CA ASP A 108 0.73 -2.66 -13.11
C ASP A 108 1.70 -2.70 -14.29
N SER A 109 2.59 -1.69 -14.38
CA SER A 109 3.68 -1.61 -15.36
C SER A 109 4.92 -2.44 -14.98
N SER A 110 4.98 -2.98 -13.76
CA SER A 110 6.15 -3.72 -13.28
C SER A 110 6.12 -5.17 -13.78
N ASN A 111 7.29 -5.67 -14.19
CA ASN A 111 7.47 -7.08 -14.52
C ASN A 111 7.25 -8.02 -13.32
N LEU A 112 7.31 -7.48 -12.09
CA LEU A 112 7.13 -8.24 -10.84
C LEU A 112 5.67 -8.42 -10.40
N LYS A 113 4.69 -7.85 -11.11
CA LYS A 113 3.30 -7.73 -10.63
C LYS A 113 2.67 -9.04 -10.16
N ASN A 114 3.11 -10.18 -10.71
CA ASN A 114 2.60 -11.51 -10.38
C ASN A 114 3.43 -12.22 -9.29
N ASP A 115 4.67 -11.82 -9.06
CA ASP A 115 5.65 -12.55 -8.25
C ASP A 115 5.66 -12.13 -6.78
N TYR A 116 4.97 -11.03 -6.44
CA TYR A 116 4.80 -10.63 -5.04
C TYR A 116 4.08 -11.71 -4.22
N SER A 117 4.35 -11.72 -2.92
CA SER A 117 3.76 -12.73 -2.02
C SER A 117 2.23 -12.65 -1.99
N PRO A 118 1.53 -13.78 -1.76
CA PRO A 118 0.06 -13.78 -1.69
C PRO A 118 -0.51 -12.77 -0.70
N ALA A 119 0.13 -12.61 0.48
CA ALA A 119 -0.29 -11.66 1.50
C ALA A 119 -0.21 -10.19 1.02
N GLN A 120 0.85 -9.83 0.29
CA GLN A 120 0.99 -8.50 -0.29
C GLN A 120 -0.06 -8.27 -1.39
N LYS A 121 -0.28 -9.26 -2.27
CA LYS A 121 -1.28 -9.19 -3.33
C LYS A 121 -2.70 -9.04 -2.79
N VAL A 122 -3.07 -9.78 -1.74
CA VAL A 122 -4.38 -9.66 -1.07
C VAL A 122 -4.59 -8.25 -0.53
N THR A 123 -3.59 -7.69 0.15
CA THR A 123 -3.68 -6.33 0.71
C THR A 123 -3.83 -5.29 -0.42
N TYR A 124 -3.02 -5.42 -1.47
CA TYR A 124 -3.06 -4.54 -2.63
C TYR A 124 -4.44 -4.58 -3.29
N LYS A 125 -4.93 -5.77 -3.64
CA LYS A 125 -6.21 -5.97 -4.32
C LYS A 125 -7.40 -5.48 -3.48
N TYR A 126 -7.36 -5.66 -2.16
CA TYR A 126 -8.34 -5.06 -1.26
C TYR A 126 -8.43 -3.53 -1.40
N TYR A 127 -7.29 -2.83 -1.40
CA TYR A 127 -7.28 -1.37 -1.52
C TYR A 127 -7.62 -0.87 -2.93
N VAL A 128 -7.13 -1.54 -3.97
CA VAL A 128 -7.46 -1.18 -5.37
C VAL A 128 -8.94 -1.40 -5.65
N GLY A 129 -9.52 -2.52 -5.19
CA GLY A 129 -10.95 -2.77 -5.32
C GLY A 129 -11.82 -1.75 -4.59
N ARG A 130 -11.43 -1.34 -3.37
CA ARG A 130 -12.11 -0.24 -2.66
C ARG A 130 -12.01 1.09 -3.38
N LYS A 131 -10.87 1.39 -4.00
CA LYS A 131 -10.70 2.60 -4.81
C LYS A 131 -11.61 2.56 -6.04
N ALA A 132 -11.66 1.43 -6.75
CA ALA A 132 -12.55 1.26 -7.90
C ALA A 132 -14.02 1.44 -7.51
N MET A 133 -14.43 0.89 -6.35
CA MET A 133 -15.78 1.13 -5.80
C MET A 133 -16.05 2.62 -5.56
N PHE A 134 -15.09 3.36 -4.99
CA PHE A 134 -15.23 4.80 -4.78
C PHE A 134 -15.35 5.57 -6.10
N ASP A 135 -14.63 5.13 -7.13
CA ASP A 135 -14.72 5.69 -8.49
C ASP A 135 -15.96 5.21 -9.26
N SER A 136 -16.86 4.46 -8.60
CA SER A 136 -18.06 3.82 -9.21
C SER A 136 -17.74 2.84 -10.34
N ASP A 137 -16.52 2.33 -10.40
CA ASP A 137 -16.10 1.31 -11.36
C ASP A 137 -16.31 -0.09 -10.75
N PHE A 138 -17.56 -0.55 -10.79
CA PHE A 138 -17.99 -1.72 -10.02
C PHE A 138 -17.45 -3.05 -10.56
N LYS A 139 -17.22 -3.18 -11.86
CA LYS A 139 -16.69 -4.44 -12.44
C LYS A 139 -15.25 -4.73 -11.95
N PRO A 140 -14.28 -3.81 -12.07
CA PRO A 140 -12.96 -4.00 -11.49
C PRO A 140 -12.98 -4.08 -9.95
N ALA A 141 -13.89 -3.35 -9.29
CA ALA A 141 -14.05 -3.47 -7.85
C ALA A 141 -14.41 -4.91 -7.45
N GLU A 142 -15.36 -5.52 -8.16
CA GLU A 142 -15.79 -6.91 -7.97
C GLU A 142 -14.63 -7.88 -8.16
N GLU A 143 -13.90 -7.76 -9.27
CA GLU A 143 -12.77 -8.64 -9.60
C GLU A 143 -11.69 -8.58 -8.52
N PHE A 144 -11.25 -7.38 -8.13
CA PHE A 144 -10.18 -7.20 -7.16
C PHE A 144 -10.58 -7.62 -5.75
N LEU A 145 -11.80 -7.28 -5.32
CA LEU A 145 -12.30 -7.66 -3.99
C LEU A 145 -12.58 -9.18 -3.92
N SER A 146 -13.08 -9.78 -4.98
CA SER A 146 -13.23 -11.24 -5.10
C SER A 146 -11.86 -11.91 -5.01
N TYR A 147 -10.86 -11.46 -5.77
CA TYR A 147 -9.50 -11.99 -5.65
C TYR A 147 -8.99 -11.90 -4.22
N ALA A 148 -9.11 -10.73 -3.58
CA ALA A 148 -8.64 -10.51 -2.22
C ALA A 148 -9.32 -11.46 -1.22
N PHE A 149 -10.62 -11.71 -1.37
CA PHE A 149 -11.38 -12.61 -0.49
C PHE A 149 -10.93 -14.06 -0.63
N HIS A 150 -10.86 -14.58 -1.86
CA HIS A 150 -10.52 -15.98 -2.13
C HIS A 150 -9.08 -16.32 -1.72
N HIS A 151 -8.15 -15.38 -1.88
CA HIS A 151 -6.74 -15.58 -1.53
C HIS A 151 -6.41 -15.15 -0.09
N CYS A 152 -7.38 -14.61 0.65
CA CYS A 152 -7.19 -14.28 2.05
C CYS A 152 -7.04 -15.57 2.88
N HIS A 153 -6.03 -15.60 3.76
CA HIS A 153 -5.75 -16.77 4.58
C HIS A 153 -6.99 -17.24 5.37
N GLY A 154 -7.21 -18.56 5.42
CA GLY A 154 -8.39 -19.17 6.02
C GLY A 154 -8.66 -18.73 7.46
N SER A 155 -7.61 -18.60 8.28
CA SER A 155 -7.72 -18.17 9.68
C SER A 155 -7.87 -16.65 9.88
N SER A 156 -7.68 -15.84 8.84
CA SER A 156 -7.73 -14.37 8.93
C SER A 156 -9.15 -13.82 8.87
N GLN A 157 -10.01 -14.23 9.82
CA GLN A 157 -11.44 -13.90 9.83
C GLN A 157 -11.71 -12.39 9.79
N LYS A 158 -10.91 -11.60 10.53
CA LYS A 158 -11.01 -10.14 10.53
C LYS A 158 -10.77 -9.55 9.13
N ASN A 159 -9.77 -10.04 8.41
CA ASN A 159 -9.45 -9.55 7.07
C ASN A 159 -10.54 -9.95 6.07
N LYS A 160 -11.03 -11.20 6.15
CA LYS A 160 -12.16 -11.66 5.33
C LYS A 160 -13.40 -10.79 5.55
N ARG A 161 -13.76 -10.50 6.80
CA ARG A 161 -14.86 -9.59 7.14
C ARG A 161 -14.64 -8.20 6.53
N MET A 162 -13.44 -7.64 6.65
CA MET A 162 -13.13 -6.34 6.05
C MET A 162 -13.32 -6.33 4.54
N ILE A 163 -12.93 -7.39 3.84
CA ILE A 163 -13.12 -7.51 2.38
C ILE A 163 -14.62 -7.61 2.05
N LEU A 164 -15.36 -8.45 2.76
CA LEU A 164 -16.79 -8.68 2.53
C LEU A 164 -17.65 -7.42 2.70
N ILE A 165 -17.28 -6.53 3.62
CA ILE A 165 -17.97 -5.23 3.81
C ILE A 165 -18.05 -4.43 2.50
N TYR A 166 -17.03 -4.55 1.64
CA TYR A 166 -17.01 -3.86 0.34
C TYR A 166 -17.46 -4.77 -0.81
N LEU A 167 -17.13 -6.07 -0.75
CA LEU A 167 -17.47 -7.00 -1.84
C LEU A 167 -18.99 -7.23 -1.95
N LEU A 168 -19.70 -7.36 -0.83
CA LEU A 168 -21.13 -7.66 -0.85
C LEU A 168 -21.94 -6.54 -1.52
N PRO A 169 -21.79 -5.24 -1.16
CA PRO A 169 -22.49 -4.16 -1.87
C PRO A 169 -22.19 -4.12 -3.36
N VAL A 170 -20.92 -4.33 -3.76
CA VAL A 170 -20.53 -4.36 -5.17
C VAL A 170 -21.24 -5.49 -5.94
N LYS A 171 -21.29 -6.69 -5.35
CA LYS A 171 -22.01 -7.82 -5.97
C LYS A 171 -23.52 -7.55 -6.06
N MET A 172 -24.13 -6.92 -5.06
CA MET A 172 -25.56 -6.57 -5.09
C MET A 172 -25.88 -5.57 -6.21
N LEU A 173 -24.99 -4.59 -6.45
CA LEU A 173 -25.16 -3.57 -7.50
C LEU A 173 -24.94 -4.09 -8.93
N LEU A 174 -24.23 -5.21 -9.09
CA LEU A 174 -23.97 -5.79 -10.42
C LEU A 174 -24.98 -6.85 -10.83
N VAL A 175 -25.75 -7.37 -9.86
CA VAL A 175 -26.84 -8.33 -10.10
C VAL A 175 -28.17 -7.62 -10.37
N SER A 176 -28.27 -6.32 -10.03
CA SER A 176 -29.36 -5.42 -10.43
C SER A 176 -29.16 -4.87 -11.84
#